data_AF-A0A954XZZ6-F1
#
_entry.id   AF-A0A954XZZ6-F1
#
_cell.length_a   1.000
_cell.length_b   1.000
_cell.length_c   1.000
_cell.angle_alpha   90.00
_cell.angle_beta   90.00
_cell.angle_gamma   90.00
#
_symmetry.space_group_name_H-M   'P 1'
#
loop_
_entity.id
_entity.type
_entity.pdbx_description
1 polymer ?
#
loop_
_entity_poly.entity_id
_entity_poly.type
_entity_poly.pdbx_seq_one_letter_code
_entity_poly.pdbx_strand_id
1 'polypeptide(L)'
;MIDQSMFDIASLRARFGPFVCSLAVVSATTFASSALAQEYIVTDRATNRVIALDATTGAFSRLISTSPLLDEPNSVVLGPGGDLLVASLQSNRILRIDPSTGSSSVYLTLDASVAPGTLLYEPNSGDLFVSQFLDVTGGGQTPGSSVFRYNSAGSLVQTFTTEAGPTGRTGMTLDAAGDLYVSAFTADQSGNGIVLKYDASNGYSPLGVFASGAAVPGGAVGFNGLAFDTAGDLFTAALFSQSLVKFDVDAGAVIGQTIHNAPIAYPSGVLAMPDDSLIVTSLGNNNPGDPIYGGFLFPGTILRVDAATGAAQPLLVGDFDHSNTVGGKDFLQWQRSGAVMSDLSDWQAAFGNVSVAGDFQPTSVLYYEPEVVVGGALVPEPAAWLLAAGAAALGLCRRRNVA
;
A
#
# COMPACT_ATOMS: atom_id res chain seq x y z
N MET A 1 57.83 -65.34 48.40
CA MET A 1 57.60 -65.54 49.85
C MET A 1 56.10 -65.61 50.04
N ILE A 2 55.64 -66.71 50.62
CA ILE A 2 54.27 -67.02 51.01
C ILE A 2 53.81 -65.95 52.02
N ASP A 3 52.59 -65.40 51.91
CA ASP A 3 51.53 -65.69 52.89
C ASP A 3 50.15 -65.14 52.50
N GLN A 4 49.15 -65.95 52.80
CA GLN A 4 47.73 -65.71 52.74
C GLN A 4 47.25 -65.25 54.12
N SER A 5 46.25 -64.35 54.20
CA SER A 5 45.19 -64.51 55.21
C SER A 5 43.98 -63.67 54.86
N MET A 6 42.89 -64.38 54.58
CA MET A 6 41.50 -63.95 54.40
C MET A 6 40.84 -63.49 55.72
N PHE A 7 39.58 -63.06 55.57
CA PHE A 7 38.46 -62.82 56.53
C PHE A 7 38.14 -61.33 56.75
N ASP A 8 36.92 -60.82 56.59
CA ASP A 8 35.63 -61.39 56.17
C ASP A 8 34.69 -60.27 55.67
N ILE A 9 33.69 -60.67 54.89
CA ILE A 9 32.64 -59.94 54.20
C ILE A 9 31.56 -59.45 55.19
N ALA A 10 31.33 -58.14 55.31
CA ALA A 10 30.00 -57.58 55.53
C ALA A 10 29.97 -56.04 55.38
N SER A 11 29.02 -55.57 54.57
CA SER A 11 28.46 -54.21 54.54
C SER A 11 29.29 -53.09 53.88
N LEU A 12 29.08 -52.89 52.57
CA LEU A 12 28.38 -51.67 52.11
C LEU A 12 27.90 -51.89 50.67
N ARG A 13 26.61 -52.23 50.54
CA ARG A 13 25.91 -52.22 49.25
C ARG A 13 25.48 -50.78 48.98
N ALA A 14 26.03 -50.15 47.94
CA ALA A 14 25.32 -49.13 47.18
C ALA A 14 25.82 -49.19 45.73
N ARG A 15 24.91 -49.59 44.84
CA ARG A 15 25.18 -50.06 43.49
C ARG A 15 25.45 -48.90 42.53
N PHE A 16 26.49 -49.05 41.71
CA PHE A 16 26.61 -48.40 40.41
C PHE A 16 25.48 -48.90 39.48
N GLY A 17 24.70 -47.97 38.92
CA GLY A 17 23.77 -48.23 37.81
C GLY A 17 24.32 -47.64 36.51
N PRO A 18 23.95 -48.20 35.33
CA PRO A 18 24.59 -47.86 34.07
C PRO A 18 24.13 -46.50 33.55
N PHE A 19 25.09 -45.67 33.13
CA PHE A 19 24.86 -44.47 32.34
C PHE A 19 24.27 -44.87 30.98
N VAL A 20 23.03 -44.47 30.72
CA VAL A 20 22.45 -44.42 29.37
C VAL A 20 22.44 -42.95 28.96
N CYS A 21 23.34 -42.58 28.05
CA CYS A 21 23.30 -41.30 27.35
C CYS A 21 22.08 -41.27 26.43
N SER A 22 21.02 -40.59 26.85
CA SER A 22 19.92 -40.22 25.97
C SER A 22 20.29 -38.90 25.29
N LEU A 23 20.81 -38.97 24.07
CA LEU A 23 20.98 -37.80 23.20
C LEU A 23 19.60 -37.40 22.67
N ALA A 24 18.96 -36.42 23.32
CA ALA A 24 17.76 -35.79 22.79
C ALA A 24 18.19 -34.85 21.64
N VAL A 25 18.07 -35.32 20.40
CA VAL A 25 18.10 -34.43 19.23
C VAL A 25 16.80 -33.66 19.22
N VAL A 26 16.78 -32.51 19.89
CA VAL A 26 15.75 -31.49 19.66
C VAL A 26 16.11 -30.86 18.33
N SER A 27 15.51 -31.37 17.25
CA SER A 27 15.54 -30.68 15.96
C SER A 27 14.64 -29.46 16.09
N ALA A 28 15.19 -28.35 16.58
CA ALA A 28 14.54 -27.05 16.50
C ALA A 28 14.57 -26.63 15.02
N THR A 29 13.57 -27.07 14.26
CA THR A 29 13.24 -26.41 13.00
C THR A 29 12.70 -25.05 13.36
N THR A 30 13.57 -24.04 13.44
CA THR A 30 13.17 -22.65 13.31
C THR A 30 12.59 -22.50 11.91
N PHE A 31 11.28 -22.64 11.78
CA PHE A 31 10.59 -22.15 10.61
C PHE A 31 10.69 -20.64 10.68
N ALA A 32 11.58 -20.06 9.88
CA ALA A 32 11.45 -18.67 9.52
C ALA A 32 10.08 -18.56 8.83
N SER A 33 9.09 -18.04 9.55
CA SER A 33 7.97 -17.42 8.88
C SER A 33 8.60 -16.31 8.04
N SER A 34 8.67 -16.46 6.73
CA SER A 34 8.90 -15.29 5.90
C SER A 34 7.68 -14.42 6.18
N ALA A 35 7.84 -13.37 6.97
CA ALA A 35 6.90 -12.28 6.92
C ALA A 35 6.81 -11.93 5.42
N LEU A 36 5.60 -11.98 4.85
CA LEU A 36 5.42 -11.51 3.50
C LEU A 36 5.90 -10.06 3.47
N ALA A 37 6.70 -9.70 2.47
CA ALA A 37 7.22 -8.35 2.36
C ALA A 37 6.04 -7.36 2.31
N GLN A 38 6.20 -6.21 2.97
CA GLN A 38 5.24 -5.12 2.89
C GLN A 38 5.19 -4.64 1.44
N GLU A 39 4.00 -4.32 0.93
CA GLU A 39 3.80 -3.96 -0.48
C GLU A 39 3.15 -2.58 -0.62
N TYR A 40 3.50 -1.84 -1.67
CA TYR A 40 2.67 -0.77 -2.20
C TYR A 40 1.81 -1.31 -3.33
N ILE A 41 0.50 -1.21 -3.17
CA ILE A 41 -0.48 -1.56 -4.20
C ILE A 41 -0.78 -0.32 -5.02
N VAL A 42 -0.70 -0.45 -6.34
CA VAL A 42 -0.75 0.67 -7.28
C VAL A 42 -1.74 0.37 -8.40
N THR A 43 -2.58 1.34 -8.71
CA THR A 43 -3.42 1.32 -9.92
C THR A 43 -2.68 1.93 -11.09
N ASP A 44 -2.51 1.17 -12.17
CA ASP A 44 -1.93 1.63 -13.42
C ASP A 44 -3.05 1.85 -14.44
N ARG A 45 -3.38 3.13 -14.64
CA ARG A 45 -4.54 3.55 -15.44
C ARG A 45 -4.37 3.20 -16.91
N ALA A 46 -3.18 3.40 -17.47
CA ALA A 46 -2.97 3.29 -18.91
C ALA A 46 -2.96 1.83 -19.38
N THR A 47 -2.53 0.91 -18.53
CA THR A 47 -2.45 -0.53 -18.87
C THR A 47 -3.53 -1.39 -18.21
N ASN A 48 -4.53 -0.77 -17.57
CA ASN A 48 -5.70 -1.44 -16.98
C ASN A 48 -5.36 -2.56 -16.00
N ARG A 49 -4.49 -2.26 -15.02
CA ARG A 49 -4.05 -3.26 -14.05
C ARG A 49 -3.84 -2.71 -12.64
N VAL A 50 -3.74 -3.65 -11.72
CA VAL A 50 -3.31 -3.42 -10.34
C VAL A 50 -2.04 -4.22 -10.10
N ILE A 51 -1.00 -3.55 -9.61
CA ILE A 51 0.31 -4.15 -9.33
C ILE A 51 0.69 -3.94 -7.87
N ALA A 52 1.59 -4.78 -7.38
CA ALA A 52 2.27 -4.59 -6.10
C ALA A 52 3.74 -4.30 -6.36
N LEU A 53 4.28 -3.34 -5.61
CA LEU A 53 5.70 -3.07 -5.49
C LEU A 53 6.15 -3.42 -4.07
N ASP A 54 7.37 -3.88 -3.89
CA ASP A 54 7.97 -4.06 -2.58
C ASP A 54 8.09 -2.70 -1.88
N ALA A 55 7.63 -2.58 -0.64
CA ALA A 55 7.53 -1.30 0.05
C ALA A 55 8.88 -0.76 0.55
N THR A 56 9.90 -1.63 0.62
CA THR A 56 11.25 -1.26 1.04
C THR A 56 12.09 -0.80 -0.14
N THR A 57 12.07 -1.57 -1.22
CA THR A 57 12.94 -1.38 -2.39
C THR A 57 12.24 -0.61 -3.51
N GLY A 58 10.91 -0.65 -3.60
CA GLY A 58 10.17 -0.12 -4.75
C GLY A 58 10.17 -1.02 -5.98
N ALA A 59 10.81 -2.18 -5.91
CA ALA A 59 10.84 -3.12 -7.02
C ALA A 59 9.45 -3.70 -7.29
N PHE A 60 9.11 -3.95 -8.56
CA PHE A 60 7.92 -4.72 -8.90
C PHE A 60 7.92 -6.07 -8.17
N SER A 61 6.92 -6.27 -7.31
CA SER A 61 6.71 -7.52 -6.59
C SER A 61 5.93 -8.48 -7.47
N ARG A 62 4.72 -8.08 -7.88
CA ARG A 62 3.80 -8.94 -8.63
C ARG A 62 2.66 -8.18 -9.29
N LEU A 63 2.07 -8.83 -10.29
CA LEU A 63 0.81 -8.43 -10.89
C LEU A 63 -0.34 -8.94 -10.02
N ILE A 64 -1.18 -8.06 -9.48
CA ILE A 64 -2.35 -8.46 -8.69
C ILE A 64 -3.51 -8.81 -9.61
N SER A 65 -3.86 -7.93 -10.55
CA SER A 65 -5.00 -8.16 -11.44
C SER A 65 -4.87 -7.41 -12.76
N THR A 66 -5.24 -8.11 -13.84
CA THR A 66 -5.54 -7.56 -15.18
C THR A 66 -6.95 -7.94 -15.58
N SER A 67 -7.87 -7.98 -14.61
CA SER A 67 -9.26 -8.34 -14.84
C SER A 67 -9.82 -7.55 -16.03
N PRO A 68 -10.57 -8.18 -16.95
CA PRO A 68 -11.21 -7.47 -18.05
C PRO A 68 -12.30 -6.48 -17.59
N LEU A 69 -12.61 -6.46 -16.30
CA LEU A 69 -13.50 -5.46 -15.68
C LEU A 69 -12.76 -4.15 -15.31
N LEU A 70 -11.43 -4.16 -15.31
CA LEU A 70 -10.62 -2.95 -15.11
C LEU A 70 -10.58 -2.17 -16.42
N ASP A 71 -11.02 -0.92 -16.37
CA ASP A 71 -10.95 0.01 -17.47
C ASP A 71 -10.71 1.42 -16.94
N GLU A 72 -9.49 1.91 -17.19
CA GLU A 72 -8.88 3.09 -16.60
C GLU A 72 -8.98 3.14 -15.06
N PRO A 73 -8.35 2.20 -14.34
CA PRO A 73 -8.41 2.19 -12.88
C PRO A 73 -7.75 3.45 -12.30
N ASN A 74 -8.47 4.13 -11.41
CA ASN A 74 -8.07 5.46 -10.94
C ASN A 74 -7.75 5.54 -9.45
N SER A 75 -8.23 4.59 -8.64
CA SER A 75 -8.02 4.58 -7.19
C SER A 75 -8.09 3.18 -6.63
N VAL A 76 -7.30 2.92 -5.57
CA VAL A 76 -7.37 1.70 -4.77
C VAL A 76 -7.41 2.03 -3.28
N VAL A 77 -8.25 1.32 -2.52
CA VAL A 77 -8.30 1.37 -1.05
C VAL A 77 -8.47 -0.03 -0.47
N LEU A 78 -8.07 -0.22 0.79
CA LEU A 78 -8.37 -1.44 1.52
C LEU A 78 -9.82 -1.40 1.99
N GLY A 79 -10.60 -2.39 1.57
CA GLY A 79 -12.01 -2.52 1.85
C GLY A 79 -12.34 -3.55 2.93
N PRO A 80 -13.63 -3.93 3.04
CA PRO A 80 -14.08 -4.86 4.05
C PRO A 80 -13.44 -6.24 3.87
N GLY A 81 -12.93 -6.81 4.97
CA GLY A 81 -12.33 -8.15 4.98
C GLY A 81 -10.95 -8.24 4.34
N GLY A 82 -10.26 -7.11 4.12
CA GLY A 82 -8.91 -7.08 3.58
C GLY A 82 -8.83 -7.12 2.05
N ASP A 83 -9.96 -7.10 1.35
CA ASP A 83 -9.97 -7.01 -0.11
C ASP A 83 -9.67 -5.59 -0.59
N LEU A 84 -9.14 -5.48 -1.81
CA LEU A 84 -8.93 -4.20 -2.47
C LEU A 84 -10.23 -3.76 -3.12
N LEU A 85 -10.62 -2.51 -2.88
CA LEU A 85 -11.64 -1.83 -3.68
C LEU A 85 -10.96 -0.94 -4.71
N VAL A 86 -11.32 -1.11 -5.98
CA VAL A 86 -10.70 -0.40 -7.10
C VAL A 86 -11.75 0.34 -7.92
N ALA A 87 -11.57 1.64 -8.09
CA ALA A 87 -12.40 2.46 -8.98
C ALA A 87 -12.01 2.18 -10.43
N SER A 88 -12.93 1.65 -11.21
CA SER A 88 -12.80 1.40 -12.65
C SER A 88 -13.61 2.45 -13.40
N LEU A 89 -12.93 3.51 -13.85
CA LEU A 89 -13.54 4.76 -14.31
C LEU A 89 -14.49 4.52 -15.49
N GLN A 90 -13.98 3.95 -16.58
CA GLN A 90 -14.74 3.83 -17.84
C GLN A 90 -15.84 2.77 -17.76
N SER A 91 -15.61 1.72 -16.97
CA SER A 91 -16.65 0.71 -16.73
C SER A 91 -17.73 1.16 -15.73
N ASN A 92 -17.52 2.31 -15.07
CA ASN A 92 -18.38 2.92 -14.07
C ASN A 92 -18.74 1.99 -12.91
N ARG A 93 -17.71 1.33 -12.36
CA ARG A 93 -17.84 0.30 -11.32
C ARG A 93 -16.76 0.43 -10.27
N ILE A 94 -17.08 -0.08 -9.08
CA ILE A 94 -16.08 -0.42 -8.06
C ILE A 94 -15.89 -1.93 -8.11
N LEU A 95 -14.65 -2.37 -8.25
CA LEU A 95 -14.29 -3.78 -8.20
C LEU A 95 -13.79 -4.15 -6.82
N ARG A 96 -14.10 -5.38 -6.39
CA ARG A 96 -13.47 -6.05 -5.26
C ARG A 96 -12.43 -7.01 -5.81
N ILE A 97 -11.20 -6.91 -5.33
CA ILE A 97 -10.08 -7.74 -5.75
C ILE A 97 -9.42 -8.35 -4.51
N ASP A 98 -9.34 -9.67 -4.47
CA ASP A 98 -8.56 -10.37 -3.45
C ASP A 98 -7.07 -10.07 -3.68
N PRO A 99 -6.37 -9.42 -2.73
CA PRO A 99 -4.98 -9.03 -2.92
C PRO A 99 -4.04 -10.23 -3.05
N SER A 100 -4.39 -11.40 -2.51
CA SER A 100 -3.55 -12.61 -2.54
C SER A 100 -3.72 -13.40 -3.83
N THR A 101 -4.95 -13.53 -4.33
CA THR A 101 -5.25 -14.35 -5.51
C THR A 101 -5.46 -13.57 -6.80
N GLY A 102 -5.71 -12.25 -6.71
CA GLY A 102 -6.10 -11.42 -7.85
C GLY A 102 -7.55 -11.63 -8.31
N SER A 103 -8.30 -12.52 -7.64
CA SER A 103 -9.69 -12.80 -7.97
C SER A 103 -10.52 -11.52 -7.91
N SER A 104 -11.15 -11.18 -9.03
CA SER A 104 -11.81 -9.88 -9.22
C SER A 104 -13.31 -10.06 -9.44
N SER A 105 -14.12 -9.24 -8.78
CA SER A 105 -15.58 -9.23 -8.91
C SER A 105 -16.12 -7.79 -8.84
N VAL A 106 -17.36 -7.58 -9.29
CA VAL A 106 -18.01 -6.28 -9.13
C VAL A 106 -18.44 -6.14 -7.67
N TYR A 107 -17.95 -5.10 -7.01
CA TYR A 107 -18.39 -4.71 -5.67
C TYR A 107 -19.65 -3.86 -5.74
N LEU A 108 -19.62 -2.83 -6.58
CA LEU A 108 -20.70 -1.87 -6.75
C LEU A 108 -20.79 -1.43 -8.21
N THR A 109 -22.01 -1.45 -8.78
CA THR A 109 -22.30 -0.80 -10.05
C THR A 109 -22.87 0.58 -9.75
N LEU A 110 -22.28 1.61 -10.36
CA LEU A 110 -22.65 3.00 -10.08
C LEU A 110 -23.65 3.53 -11.10
N ASP A 111 -24.35 4.60 -10.76
CA ASP A 111 -25.13 5.36 -11.74
C ASP A 111 -24.19 5.96 -12.81
N ALA A 112 -24.63 6.01 -14.07
CA ALA A 112 -23.81 6.45 -15.20
C ALA A 112 -23.18 7.85 -15.02
N SER A 113 -23.79 8.71 -14.21
CA SER A 113 -23.29 10.05 -13.90
C SER A 113 -22.12 10.08 -12.91
N VAL A 114 -21.83 8.98 -12.21
CA VAL A 114 -20.83 8.97 -11.13
C VAL A 114 -19.40 9.02 -11.66
N ALA A 115 -19.05 8.23 -12.69
CA ALA A 115 -17.71 8.15 -13.27
C ALA A 115 -16.59 8.16 -12.18
N PRO A 116 -16.37 7.03 -11.50
CA PRO A 116 -15.66 7.01 -10.21
C PRO A 116 -14.22 7.50 -10.34
N GLY A 117 -13.89 8.51 -9.53
CA GLY A 117 -12.55 9.04 -9.36
C GLY A 117 -11.80 8.32 -8.25
N THR A 118 -11.70 8.98 -7.10
CA THR A 118 -11.00 8.49 -5.91
C THR A 118 -11.96 7.80 -4.96
N LEU A 119 -11.45 6.79 -4.26
CA LEU A 119 -12.15 6.07 -3.22
C LEU A 119 -11.58 6.43 -1.85
N LEU A 120 -12.45 6.44 -0.85
CA LEU A 120 -12.10 6.48 0.55
C LEU A 120 -13.07 5.56 1.30
N TYR A 121 -12.53 4.55 1.96
CA TYR A 121 -13.30 3.58 2.74
C TYR A 121 -13.12 3.87 4.23
N GLU A 122 -14.21 4.09 4.96
CA GLU A 122 -14.20 4.24 6.42
C GLU A 122 -14.55 2.87 7.04
N PRO A 123 -13.60 2.21 7.73
CA PRO A 123 -13.78 0.82 8.15
C PRO A 123 -14.73 0.64 9.36
N ASN A 124 -14.96 1.67 10.18
CA ASN A 124 -15.78 1.56 11.38
C ASN A 124 -17.28 1.58 11.05
N SER A 125 -17.71 2.45 10.14
CA SER A 125 -19.06 2.54 9.59
C SER A 125 -19.24 1.60 8.40
N GLY A 126 -18.15 1.29 7.69
CA GLY A 126 -18.17 0.56 6.43
C GLY A 126 -18.67 1.40 5.26
N ASP A 127 -18.64 2.73 5.38
CA ASP A 127 -19.03 3.64 4.31
C ASP A 127 -17.93 3.75 3.24
N LEU A 128 -18.36 3.86 1.99
CA LEU A 128 -17.50 4.12 0.85
C LEU A 128 -17.83 5.49 0.26
N PHE A 129 -16.85 6.38 0.27
CA PHE A 129 -16.89 7.65 -0.42
C PHE A 129 -16.27 7.50 -1.81
N VAL A 130 -16.94 8.03 -2.82
CA VAL A 130 -16.56 7.96 -4.23
C VAL A 130 -16.62 9.37 -4.81
N SER A 131 -15.49 9.92 -5.25
CA SER A 131 -15.51 11.21 -5.93
C SER A 131 -15.95 11.06 -7.39
N GLN A 132 -16.59 12.09 -7.93
CA GLN A 132 -16.96 12.17 -9.33
C GLN A 132 -15.76 12.69 -10.14
N PHE A 133 -15.26 11.88 -11.07
CA PHE A 133 -14.15 12.30 -11.94
C PHE A 133 -14.64 13.18 -13.09
N LEU A 134 -15.71 12.75 -13.78
CA LEU A 134 -16.33 13.46 -14.89
C LEU A 134 -17.86 13.50 -14.71
N ASP A 135 -18.44 14.64 -15.06
CA ASP A 135 -19.86 14.72 -15.38
C ASP A 135 -20.03 14.46 -16.88
N VAL A 136 -20.75 13.40 -17.20
CA VAL A 136 -21.05 12.94 -18.57
C VAL A 136 -22.50 13.24 -18.99
N THR A 137 -23.26 13.94 -18.14
CA THR A 137 -24.63 14.31 -18.43
C THR A 137 -24.67 15.44 -19.47
N GLY A 138 -25.61 15.35 -20.43
CA GLY A 138 -25.82 16.44 -21.42
C GLY A 138 -24.93 16.43 -22.67
N GLY A 139 -24.19 15.36 -22.95
CA GLY A 139 -23.49 15.18 -24.24
C GLY A 139 -22.09 15.78 -24.34
N GLY A 140 -21.52 16.26 -23.23
CA GLY A 140 -20.11 16.64 -23.09
C GLY A 140 -19.50 16.00 -21.84
N GLN A 141 -18.16 15.84 -21.83
CA GLN A 141 -17.43 15.44 -20.63
C GLN A 141 -16.92 16.69 -19.93
N THR A 142 -17.57 17.08 -18.84
CA THR A 142 -17.08 18.15 -17.96
C THR A 142 -16.47 17.56 -16.71
N PRO A 143 -15.59 18.29 -16.01
CA PRO A 143 -15.08 17.81 -14.73
C PRO A 143 -16.24 17.58 -13.74
N GLY A 144 -16.21 16.47 -12.99
CA GLY A 144 -17.22 16.18 -11.96
C GLY A 144 -17.19 17.22 -10.83
N SER A 145 -18.23 17.28 -10.00
CA SER A 145 -18.37 18.26 -8.90
C SER A 145 -18.97 17.66 -7.62
N SER A 146 -18.96 16.33 -7.51
CA SER A 146 -19.68 15.61 -6.47
C SER A 146 -18.82 14.56 -5.78
N VAL A 147 -19.14 14.30 -4.51
CA VAL A 147 -18.71 13.08 -3.80
C VAL A 147 -19.96 12.31 -3.39
N PHE A 148 -19.94 10.99 -3.57
CA PHE A 148 -21.04 10.09 -3.26
C PHE A 148 -20.67 9.21 -2.08
N ARG A 149 -21.53 9.12 -1.07
CA ARG A 149 -21.36 8.21 0.07
C ARG A 149 -22.31 7.03 -0.06
N TYR A 150 -21.75 5.84 -0.09
CA TYR A 150 -22.47 4.58 -0.06
C TYR A 150 -22.30 3.93 1.30
N ASN A 151 -23.36 3.33 1.84
CA ASN A 151 -23.26 2.54 3.06
C ASN A 151 -22.67 1.15 2.77
N SER A 152 -22.42 0.38 3.83
CA SER A 152 -21.87 -0.98 3.75
C SER A 152 -22.74 -1.98 2.97
N ALA A 153 -24.02 -1.68 2.74
CA ALA A 153 -24.91 -2.46 1.88
C ALA A 153 -24.84 -2.04 0.40
N GLY A 154 -24.01 -1.06 0.04
CA GLY A 154 -23.85 -0.53 -1.31
C GLY A 154 -24.96 0.45 -1.72
N SER A 155 -25.79 0.93 -0.78
CA SER A 155 -26.82 1.93 -1.09
C SER A 155 -26.28 3.34 -0.99
N LEU A 156 -26.57 4.20 -1.97
CA LEU A 156 -26.25 5.62 -1.91
C LEU A 156 -27.05 6.28 -0.78
N VAL A 157 -26.34 6.90 0.18
CA VAL A 157 -26.96 7.56 1.34
C VAL A 157 -26.83 9.07 1.30
N GLN A 158 -25.82 9.61 0.61
CA GLN A 158 -25.57 11.05 0.55
C GLN A 158 -24.77 11.43 -0.70
N THR A 159 -25.07 12.60 -1.25
CA THR A 159 -24.28 13.26 -2.28
C THR A 159 -23.83 14.61 -1.74
N PHE A 160 -22.52 14.87 -1.79
CA PHE A 160 -21.90 16.14 -1.46
C PHE A 160 -21.63 16.90 -2.75
N THR A 161 -22.34 18.00 -2.98
CA THR A 161 -21.98 18.93 -4.05
C THR A 161 -20.86 19.83 -3.55
N THR A 162 -19.74 19.90 -4.27
CA THR A 162 -18.68 20.85 -3.96
C THR A 162 -19.06 22.20 -4.58
N GLU A 163 -19.75 23.03 -3.80
CA GLU A 163 -20.21 24.38 -4.21
C GLU A 163 -19.07 25.32 -4.67
N ALA A 164 -17.81 24.89 -4.55
CA ALA A 164 -16.63 25.68 -4.84
C ALA A 164 -16.05 25.46 -6.24
N GLY A 165 -16.55 24.51 -7.04
CA GLY A 165 -16.06 24.21 -8.39
C GLY A 165 -15.96 22.70 -8.66
N PRO A 166 -15.33 22.26 -9.77
CA PRO A 166 -15.19 20.85 -10.05
C PRO A 166 -14.30 20.11 -9.04
N THR A 167 -14.50 18.81 -8.90
CA THR A 167 -13.74 17.87 -8.08
C THR A 167 -12.72 17.08 -8.90
N GLY A 168 -12.98 16.82 -10.20
CA GLY A 168 -12.03 16.18 -11.13
C GLY A 168 -11.30 14.95 -10.55
N ARG A 169 -9.96 14.88 -10.72
CA ARG A 169 -9.08 13.98 -9.93
C ARG A 169 -9.04 14.47 -8.48
N THR A 170 -10.03 14.09 -7.69
CA THR A 170 -10.21 14.53 -6.30
C THR A 170 -9.42 13.66 -5.35
N GLY A 171 -8.67 14.20 -4.41
CA GLY A 171 -8.25 13.45 -3.22
C GLY A 171 -9.30 13.55 -2.12
N MET A 172 -9.42 12.49 -1.32
CA MET A 172 -10.25 12.49 -0.12
C MET A 172 -9.49 11.86 1.03
N THR A 173 -9.67 12.39 2.23
CA THR A 173 -9.13 11.81 3.47
C THR A 173 -10.01 12.15 4.67
N LEU A 174 -9.79 11.49 5.79
CA LEU A 174 -10.46 11.77 7.07
C LEU A 174 -9.43 12.23 8.10
N ASP A 175 -9.82 13.15 8.97
CA ASP A 175 -9.05 13.41 10.19
C ASP A 175 -9.38 12.38 11.29
N ALA A 176 -8.71 12.49 12.43
CA ALA A 176 -8.92 11.60 13.58
C ALA A 176 -10.33 11.70 14.19
N ALA A 177 -11.08 12.78 13.94
CA ALA A 177 -12.47 12.93 14.35
C ALA A 177 -13.45 12.32 13.33
N GLY A 178 -12.96 11.90 12.16
CA GLY A 178 -13.73 11.35 11.06
C GLY A 178 -14.27 12.41 10.10
N ASP A 179 -13.90 13.69 10.27
CA ASP A 179 -14.33 14.75 9.36
C ASP A 179 -13.72 14.53 7.98
N LEU A 180 -14.53 14.76 6.94
CA LEU A 180 -14.12 14.51 5.56
C LEU A 180 -13.46 15.73 4.95
N TYR A 181 -12.31 15.51 4.31
CA TYR A 181 -11.57 16.50 3.54
C TYR A 181 -11.58 16.11 2.07
N VAL A 182 -11.90 17.06 1.19
CA VAL A 182 -12.08 16.84 -0.24
C VAL A 182 -11.31 17.88 -1.02
N SER A 183 -10.43 17.45 -1.93
CA SER A 183 -9.76 18.38 -2.83
C SER A 183 -10.70 18.84 -3.93
N ALA A 184 -10.63 20.11 -4.29
CA ALA A 184 -11.43 20.70 -5.37
C ALA A 184 -10.68 21.91 -5.95
N PHE A 185 -11.36 22.62 -6.85
CA PHE A 185 -10.84 23.81 -7.52
C PHE A 185 -11.80 24.98 -7.27
N THR A 186 -11.30 26.22 -7.19
CA THR A 186 -12.13 27.41 -6.87
C THR A 186 -13.13 27.85 -7.95
N ALA A 187 -12.98 27.39 -9.19
CA ALA A 187 -13.86 27.77 -10.30
C ALA A 187 -13.83 26.72 -11.42
N ASP A 188 -12.64 26.41 -11.91
CA ASP A 188 -12.37 25.38 -12.93
C ASP A 188 -11.01 24.72 -12.69
N GLN A 189 -10.60 23.79 -13.56
CA GLN A 189 -9.33 23.07 -13.41
C GLN A 189 -8.07 23.96 -13.45
N SER A 190 -8.18 25.22 -13.86
CA SER A 190 -7.08 26.20 -13.88
C SER A 190 -7.04 27.09 -12.65
N GLY A 191 -8.08 27.06 -11.81
CA GLY A 191 -8.16 27.81 -10.56
C GLY A 191 -7.32 27.21 -9.43
N ASN A 192 -7.10 28.00 -8.38
CA ASN A 192 -6.38 27.51 -7.19
C ASN A 192 -7.02 26.23 -6.67
N GLY A 193 -6.16 25.29 -6.25
CA GLY A 193 -6.61 24.14 -5.50
C GLY A 193 -7.21 24.60 -4.16
N ILE A 194 -8.24 23.91 -3.71
CA ILE A 194 -8.85 24.10 -2.40
C ILE A 194 -9.08 22.74 -1.75
N VAL A 195 -9.16 22.75 -0.44
CA VAL A 195 -9.62 21.61 0.35
C VAL A 195 -10.88 22.03 1.06
N LEU A 196 -11.98 21.32 0.83
CA LEU A 196 -13.25 21.47 1.53
C LEU A 196 -13.28 20.54 2.73
N LYS A 197 -13.86 21.00 3.85
CA LYS A 197 -14.06 20.18 5.06
C LYS A 197 -15.56 19.96 5.32
N TYR A 198 -15.91 18.76 5.80
CA TYR A 198 -17.26 18.35 6.18
C TYR A 198 -17.27 17.73 7.57
N ASP A 199 -18.19 18.18 8.43
CA ASP A 199 -18.32 17.78 9.84
C ASP A 199 -19.03 16.43 9.99
N ALA A 200 -18.29 15.38 10.31
CA ALA A 200 -18.84 14.03 10.46
C ALA A 200 -19.83 13.92 11.62
N SER A 201 -19.62 14.68 12.70
CA SER A 201 -20.50 14.68 13.88
C SER A 201 -21.89 15.25 13.57
N ASN A 202 -21.98 16.08 12.52
CA ASN A 202 -23.21 16.67 12.02
C ASN A 202 -23.62 16.13 10.65
N GLY A 203 -23.42 14.82 10.42
CA GLY A 203 -23.87 14.14 9.21
C GLY A 203 -23.16 14.63 7.94
N TYR A 204 -21.87 14.96 8.06
CA TYR A 204 -21.04 15.54 7.00
C TYR A 204 -21.61 16.85 6.43
N SER A 205 -22.10 17.75 7.30
CA SER A 205 -22.46 19.11 6.87
C SER A 205 -21.21 19.89 6.43
N PRO A 206 -21.26 20.67 5.34
CA PRO A 206 -20.09 21.39 4.85
C PRO A 206 -19.65 22.49 5.84
N LEU A 207 -18.36 22.52 6.17
CA LEU A 207 -17.70 23.58 6.95
C LEU A 207 -17.03 24.64 6.07
N GLY A 208 -16.97 24.41 4.76
CA GLY A 208 -16.42 25.33 3.77
C GLY A 208 -14.97 25.04 3.40
N VAL A 209 -14.28 26.05 2.88
CA VAL A 209 -12.87 25.94 2.47
C VAL A 209 -11.98 25.89 3.71
N PHE A 210 -11.32 24.75 3.89
CA PHE A 210 -10.32 24.52 4.92
C PHE A 210 -8.97 25.09 4.50
N ALA A 211 -8.48 24.73 3.31
CA ALA A 211 -7.19 25.18 2.79
C ALA A 211 -7.27 25.65 1.34
N SER A 212 -6.38 26.55 0.94
CA SER A 212 -6.31 27.06 -0.42
C SER A 212 -4.88 27.21 -0.92
N GLY A 213 -4.67 26.82 -2.18
CA GLY A 213 -3.45 27.10 -2.92
C GLY A 213 -3.14 28.58 -3.09
N ALA A 214 -4.11 29.48 -2.88
CA ALA A 214 -3.86 30.92 -2.84
C ALA A 214 -2.97 31.35 -1.65
N ALA A 215 -2.94 30.55 -0.58
CA ALA A 215 -2.07 30.78 0.58
C ALA A 215 -0.62 30.33 0.34
N VAL A 216 -0.35 29.62 -0.76
CA VAL A 216 0.98 29.13 -1.13
C VAL A 216 1.72 30.21 -1.92
N PRO A 217 2.99 30.54 -1.59
CA PRO A 217 3.77 31.48 -2.38
C PRO A 217 3.86 31.07 -3.85
N GLY A 218 3.41 31.93 -4.77
CA GLY A 218 3.34 31.65 -6.21
C GLY A 218 2.05 30.97 -6.68
N GLY A 219 1.16 30.59 -5.75
CA GLY A 219 -0.09 29.90 -6.03
C GLY A 219 0.10 28.40 -6.29
N ALA A 220 -0.90 27.61 -5.88
CA ALA A 220 -0.94 26.17 -6.16
C ALA A 220 -2.28 25.75 -6.78
N VAL A 221 -2.21 25.05 -7.90
CA VAL A 221 -3.33 24.71 -8.79
C VAL A 221 -3.41 23.19 -8.93
N GLY A 222 -4.62 22.65 -9.01
CA GLY A 222 -4.82 21.22 -9.25
C GLY A 222 -4.65 20.34 -8.03
N PHE A 223 -5.24 20.71 -6.88
CA PHE A 223 -5.22 19.83 -5.72
C PHE A 223 -5.90 18.50 -6.02
N ASN A 224 -5.14 17.42 -5.85
CA ASN A 224 -5.56 16.06 -6.12
C ASN A 224 -5.41 15.24 -4.83
N GLY A 225 -4.53 14.24 -4.76
CA GLY A 225 -4.38 13.38 -3.59
C GLY A 225 -4.15 14.15 -2.30
N LEU A 226 -4.82 13.70 -1.23
CA LEU A 226 -4.75 14.25 0.11
C LEU A 226 -4.28 13.18 1.09
N ALA A 227 -3.40 13.55 2.02
CA ALA A 227 -3.01 12.67 3.13
C ALA A 227 -2.71 13.49 4.38
N PHE A 228 -3.17 13.01 5.53
CA PHE A 228 -2.69 13.48 6.83
C PHE A 228 -1.48 12.65 7.24
N ASP A 229 -0.47 13.31 7.83
CA ASP A 229 0.56 12.60 8.57
C ASP A 229 0.15 12.32 10.03
N THR A 230 1.06 11.75 10.79
CA THR A 230 0.83 11.42 12.20
C THR A 230 0.84 12.64 13.13
N ALA A 231 1.39 13.77 12.68
CA ALA A 231 1.35 15.04 13.40
C ALA A 231 0.03 15.79 13.18
N GLY A 232 -0.76 15.39 12.17
CA GLY A 232 -2.01 16.03 11.78
C GLY A 232 -1.85 17.06 10.67
N ASP A 233 -0.65 17.18 10.08
CA ASP A 233 -0.41 18.05 8.94
C ASP A 233 -1.06 17.48 7.68
N LEU A 234 -1.65 18.35 6.86
CA LEU A 234 -2.29 17.96 5.60
C LEU A 234 -1.34 18.16 4.43
N PHE A 235 -1.10 17.10 3.67
CA PHE A 235 -0.36 17.11 2.42
C PHE A 235 -1.32 17.00 1.23
N THR A 236 -1.03 17.76 0.18
CA THR A 236 -1.74 17.65 -1.09
C THR A 236 -0.80 17.66 -2.28
N ALA A 237 -1.12 16.85 -3.29
CA ALA A 237 -0.53 16.98 -4.61
C ALA A 237 -1.15 18.15 -5.36
N ALA A 238 -0.33 19.06 -5.89
CA ALA A 238 -0.74 20.14 -6.78
C ALA A 238 -0.39 19.74 -8.22
N LEU A 239 -1.31 19.02 -8.85
CA LEU A 239 -1.15 18.35 -10.15
C LEU A 239 -0.57 19.28 -11.22
N PHE A 240 -1.12 20.49 -11.37
CA PHE A 240 -0.74 21.42 -12.43
C PHE A 240 0.41 22.34 -12.04
N SER A 241 0.57 22.61 -10.74
CA SER A 241 1.75 23.31 -10.21
C SER A 241 2.99 22.43 -10.08
N GLN A 242 2.85 21.11 -10.32
CA GLN A 242 3.95 20.14 -10.31
C GLN A 242 4.69 20.08 -8.96
N SER A 243 3.95 20.25 -7.88
CA SER A 243 4.49 20.39 -6.53
C SER A 243 3.66 19.62 -5.51
N LEU A 244 4.23 19.46 -4.32
CA LEU A 244 3.51 19.03 -3.13
C LEU A 244 3.39 20.23 -2.19
N VAL A 245 2.22 20.35 -1.58
CA VAL A 245 1.92 21.41 -0.61
C VAL A 245 1.64 20.76 0.74
N LYS A 246 2.25 21.32 1.78
CA LYS A 246 1.95 21.02 3.18
C LYS A 246 1.16 22.17 3.77
N PHE A 247 0.13 21.84 4.54
CA PHE A 247 -0.63 22.74 5.37
C PHE A 247 -0.48 22.31 6.82
N ASP A 248 0.01 23.22 7.66
CA ASP A 248 -0.04 23.07 9.11
C ASP A 248 -1.49 23.21 9.58
N VAL A 249 -1.93 22.29 10.44
CA VAL A 249 -3.33 22.17 10.88
C VAL A 249 -3.52 22.63 12.33
N ASP A 250 -2.45 23.03 13.01
CA ASP A 250 -2.54 23.54 14.38
C ASP A 250 -3.04 24.99 14.46
N ALA A 251 -4.00 25.24 15.36
CA ALA A 251 -4.45 26.56 15.80
C ALA A 251 -4.96 27.56 14.73
N GLY A 252 -5.42 27.06 13.58
CA GLY A 252 -6.24 27.84 12.63
C GLY A 252 -5.46 28.75 11.67
N ALA A 253 -4.14 28.59 11.57
CA ALA A 253 -3.34 29.22 10.52
C ALA A 253 -2.95 28.17 9.48
N VAL A 254 -3.68 28.13 8.37
CA VAL A 254 -3.29 27.32 7.21
C VAL A 254 -2.14 28.01 6.50
N ILE A 255 -0.90 27.73 6.94
CA ILE A 255 0.30 28.18 6.24
C ILE A 255 0.58 27.15 5.15
N GLY A 256 0.21 27.49 3.92
CA GLY A 256 0.58 26.72 2.76
C GLY A 256 2.07 26.88 2.49
N GLN A 257 2.85 25.82 2.71
CA GLN A 257 4.24 25.76 2.31
C GLN A 257 4.40 24.75 1.18
N THR A 258 5.07 25.16 0.11
CA THR A 258 5.49 24.21 -0.91
C THR A 258 6.66 23.41 -0.38
N ILE A 259 6.45 22.12 -0.14
CA ILE A 259 7.53 21.25 0.34
C ILE A 259 8.51 20.90 -0.78
N HIS A 260 8.13 21.02 -2.06
CA HIS A 260 9.02 20.75 -3.18
C HIS A 260 8.76 21.65 -4.41
N ASN A 261 9.81 22.34 -4.90
CA ASN A 261 9.76 23.28 -6.03
C ASN A 261 10.57 22.83 -7.27
N ALA A 262 10.98 21.56 -7.37
CA ALA A 262 11.33 20.96 -8.66
C ALA A 262 10.11 20.19 -9.20
N PRO A 263 9.89 20.13 -10.52
CA PRO A 263 8.64 19.60 -11.04
C PRO A 263 8.55 18.09 -10.79
N ILE A 264 7.70 17.68 -9.85
CA ILE A 264 7.14 16.32 -9.90
C ILE A 264 6.13 16.35 -11.04
N ALA A 265 6.30 15.49 -12.03
CA ALA A 265 5.42 15.48 -13.18
C ALA A 265 4.03 15.00 -12.78
N TYR A 266 3.05 15.90 -12.80
CA TYR A 266 1.66 15.57 -12.53
C TYR A 266 1.48 14.70 -11.27
N PRO A 267 1.83 15.19 -10.07
CA PRO A 267 1.65 14.45 -8.84
C PRO A 267 0.15 14.17 -8.66
N SER A 268 -0.19 12.94 -8.31
CA SER A 268 -1.59 12.49 -8.19
C SER A 268 -1.88 11.95 -6.81
N GLY A 269 -1.60 10.66 -6.56
CA GLY A 269 -1.80 10.04 -5.26
C GLY A 269 -0.72 10.49 -4.28
N VAL A 270 -1.11 10.72 -3.03
CA VAL A 270 -0.21 11.03 -1.91
C VAL A 270 -0.57 10.09 -0.77
N LEU A 271 0.43 9.45 -0.19
CA LEU A 271 0.32 8.61 0.99
C LEU A 271 1.36 9.05 2.00
N ALA A 272 0.92 9.48 3.19
CA ALA A 272 1.83 9.77 4.29
C ALA A 272 2.19 8.50 5.04
N MET A 273 3.47 8.31 5.32
CA MET A 273 4.01 7.16 6.02
C MET A 273 4.35 7.52 7.48
N PRO A 274 4.35 6.55 8.41
CA PRO A 274 4.69 6.80 9.82
C PRO A 274 6.13 7.27 10.08
N ASP A 275 7.00 7.23 9.08
CA ASP A 275 8.41 7.60 9.15
C ASP A 275 8.70 9.00 8.58
N ASP A 276 7.68 9.86 8.52
CA ASP A 276 7.71 11.21 7.95
C ASP A 276 8.11 11.27 6.46
N SER A 277 7.97 10.15 5.75
CA SER A 277 8.07 10.12 4.29
C SER A 277 6.68 10.13 3.63
N LEU A 278 6.62 10.63 2.40
CA LEU A 278 5.45 10.57 1.54
C LEU A 278 5.75 9.64 0.37
N ILE A 279 4.79 8.80 0.02
CA ILE A 279 4.79 8.08 -1.24
C ILE A 279 3.86 8.81 -2.20
N VAL A 280 4.40 9.22 -3.34
CA VAL A 280 3.71 10.09 -4.29
C VAL A 280 3.73 9.46 -5.67
N THR A 281 2.57 9.36 -6.30
CA THR A 281 2.50 8.93 -7.69
C THR A 281 2.62 10.13 -8.62
N SER A 282 3.38 9.97 -9.69
CA SER A 282 3.58 10.91 -10.79
C SER A 282 3.00 10.28 -12.04
N LEU A 283 2.05 10.95 -12.69
CA LEU A 283 1.30 10.35 -13.82
C LEU A 283 2.14 10.20 -15.09
N GLY A 284 3.29 10.87 -15.18
CA GLY A 284 4.04 10.98 -16.43
C GLY A 284 3.30 11.85 -17.46
N ASN A 285 3.70 11.76 -18.72
CA ASN A 285 2.96 12.34 -19.83
C ASN A 285 2.76 11.31 -20.95
N ASN A 286 1.51 10.93 -21.19
CA ASN A 286 1.10 10.08 -22.32
C ASN A 286 0.24 10.83 -23.35
N ASN A 287 0.16 12.16 -23.25
CA ASN A 287 -0.62 13.01 -24.15
C ASN A 287 0.30 13.87 -25.04
N PRO A 288 0.34 13.64 -26.38
CA PRO A 288 1.15 14.45 -27.29
C PRO A 288 0.71 15.93 -27.40
N GLY A 289 -0.52 16.23 -27.01
CA GLY A 289 -1.09 17.58 -26.97
C GLY A 289 -1.08 18.20 -25.57
N ASP A 290 -0.25 17.69 -24.66
CA ASP A 290 -0.22 18.15 -23.28
C ASP A 290 0.17 19.64 -23.18
N PRO A 291 -0.56 20.47 -22.41
CA PRO A 291 -0.30 21.90 -22.34
C PRO A 291 0.95 22.27 -21.52
N ILE A 292 1.48 21.37 -20.70
CA ILE A 292 2.62 21.63 -19.81
C ILE A 292 3.91 21.07 -20.42
N TYR A 293 3.88 19.81 -20.88
CA TYR A 293 5.02 19.08 -21.42
C TYR A 293 5.04 19.01 -22.96
N GLY A 294 3.99 19.50 -23.62
CA GLY A 294 3.86 19.42 -25.06
C GLY A 294 3.89 17.97 -25.55
N GLY A 295 4.60 17.74 -26.66
CA GLY A 295 4.77 16.40 -27.23
C GLY A 295 5.80 15.51 -26.50
N PHE A 296 6.36 15.95 -25.37
CA PHE A 296 7.35 15.15 -24.64
C PHE A 296 6.67 14.06 -23.82
N LEU A 297 6.72 12.83 -24.29
CA LEU A 297 6.08 11.67 -23.66
C LEU A 297 7.06 10.93 -22.76
N PHE A 298 6.61 10.54 -21.57
CA PHE A 298 7.39 9.78 -20.60
C PHE A 298 6.47 9.04 -19.63
N PRO A 299 6.89 7.84 -19.14
CA PRO A 299 6.11 7.10 -18.18
C PRO A 299 5.98 7.84 -16.85
N GLY A 300 4.92 7.52 -16.12
CA GLY A 300 4.78 7.88 -14.74
C GLY A 300 5.81 7.21 -13.84
N THR A 301 5.87 7.67 -12.59
CA THR A 301 6.81 7.19 -11.58
C THR A 301 6.14 7.17 -10.22
N ILE A 302 6.71 6.44 -9.28
CA ILE A 302 6.37 6.54 -7.86
C ILE A 302 7.61 7.07 -7.16
N LEU A 303 7.42 8.05 -6.30
CA LEU A 303 8.47 8.77 -5.60
C LEU A 303 8.29 8.54 -4.10
N ARG A 304 9.40 8.36 -3.40
CA ARG A 304 9.49 8.60 -1.97
C ARG A 304 10.00 10.02 -1.75
N VAL A 305 9.29 10.79 -0.95
CA VAL A 305 9.58 12.21 -0.68
C VAL A 305 9.73 12.40 0.82
N ASP A 306 10.83 12.99 1.25
CA ASP A 306 10.99 13.41 2.64
C ASP A 306 10.02 14.58 2.94
N ALA A 307 9.12 14.44 3.91
CA ALA A 307 8.06 15.42 4.13
C ALA A 307 8.57 16.77 4.67
N ALA A 308 9.75 16.78 5.30
CA ALA A 308 10.34 17.98 5.89
C ALA A 308 11.14 18.81 4.88
N THR A 309 11.89 18.15 4.01
CA THR A 309 12.82 18.77 3.07
C THR A 309 12.31 18.80 1.63
N GLY A 310 11.32 17.94 1.32
CA GLY A 310 10.84 17.70 -0.03
C GLY A 310 11.79 16.91 -0.91
N ALA A 311 12.88 16.37 -0.37
CA ALA A 311 13.82 15.57 -1.15
C ALA A 311 13.10 14.35 -1.75
N ALA A 312 12.94 14.36 -3.07
CA ALA A 312 12.24 13.31 -3.80
C ALA A 312 13.24 12.36 -4.47
N GLN A 313 12.99 11.05 -4.33
CA GLN A 313 13.74 9.98 -4.97
C GLN A 313 12.73 9.02 -5.61
N PRO A 314 12.99 8.49 -6.82
CA PRO A 314 12.23 7.37 -7.34
C PRO A 314 12.20 6.23 -6.34
N LEU A 315 11.04 5.62 -6.13
CA LEU A 315 10.91 4.39 -5.36
C LEU A 315 11.70 3.30 -6.12
N LEU A 316 12.81 2.88 -5.52
CA LEU A 316 14.07 2.55 -6.20
C LEU A 316 14.04 1.29 -7.07
N VAL A 317 13.75 1.49 -8.34
CA VAL A 317 14.12 0.58 -9.44
C VAL A 317 15.64 0.33 -9.41
N GLY A 318 16.07 -0.84 -8.91
CA GLY A 318 17.44 -1.34 -9.05
C GLY A 318 18.39 -1.23 -7.84
N ASP A 319 17.90 -1.03 -6.61
CA ASP A 319 18.71 -1.14 -5.37
C ASP A 319 18.59 -2.57 -4.81
N PHE A 320 19.50 -3.46 -5.22
CA PHE A 320 19.50 -4.88 -4.87
C PHE A 320 20.13 -5.17 -3.51
N ASP A 321 20.96 -4.24 -2.99
CA ASP A 321 21.65 -4.41 -1.72
C ASP A 321 20.96 -3.70 -0.54
N HIS A 322 19.80 -3.08 -0.79
CA HIS A 322 18.95 -2.40 0.19
C HIS A 322 19.71 -1.27 0.91
N SER A 323 20.56 -0.56 0.19
CA SER A 323 21.38 0.52 0.74
C SER A 323 20.72 1.90 0.65
N ASN A 324 19.52 1.98 0.06
CA ASN A 324 18.81 3.19 -0.34
C ASN A 324 19.60 4.03 -1.37
N THR A 325 20.51 3.40 -2.11
CA THR A 325 21.28 4.02 -3.20
C THR A 325 21.46 3.04 -4.36
N VAL A 326 21.22 3.48 -5.59
CA VAL A 326 21.53 2.66 -6.78
C VAL A 326 22.96 2.96 -7.22
N GLY A 327 23.86 1.99 -7.08
CA GLY A 327 25.29 2.18 -7.33
C GLY A 327 26.01 0.95 -7.89
N GLY A 328 27.33 0.95 -7.73
CA GLY A 328 28.19 -0.09 -8.31
C GLY A 328 27.96 -1.49 -7.72
N LYS A 329 27.43 -1.59 -6.49
CA LYS A 329 27.10 -2.88 -5.88
C LYS A 329 25.86 -3.49 -6.52
N ASP A 330 24.86 -2.67 -6.79
CA ASP A 330 23.64 -3.05 -7.51
C ASP A 330 23.94 -3.48 -8.93
N PHE A 331 24.80 -2.72 -9.62
CA PHE A 331 25.31 -3.09 -10.94
C PHE A 331 25.98 -4.48 -10.94
N LEU A 332 26.78 -4.79 -9.91
CA LEU A 332 27.44 -6.09 -9.79
C LEU A 332 26.48 -7.24 -9.45
N GLN A 333 25.44 -6.98 -8.66
CA GLN A 333 24.37 -7.96 -8.42
C GLN A 333 23.54 -8.18 -9.69
N TRP A 334 23.26 -7.12 -10.44
CA TRP A 334 22.60 -7.18 -11.74
C TRP A 334 23.38 -8.01 -12.77
N GLN A 335 24.70 -7.80 -12.92
CA GLN A 335 25.52 -8.59 -13.85
C GLN A 335 25.50 -10.10 -13.55
N ARG A 336 25.22 -10.49 -12.30
CA ARG A 336 25.19 -11.88 -11.85
C ARG A 336 23.80 -12.52 -11.96
N SER A 337 22.74 -11.75 -12.21
CA SER A 337 21.36 -12.25 -12.26
C SER A 337 21.00 -12.95 -13.58
N GLY A 338 21.81 -12.79 -14.64
CA GLY A 338 21.60 -13.47 -15.93
C GLY A 338 20.57 -12.79 -16.84
N ALA A 339 20.30 -11.49 -16.64
CA ALA A 339 19.45 -10.67 -17.50
C ALA A 339 19.81 -10.77 -18.99
N VAL A 340 18.84 -10.99 -19.89
CA VAL A 340 19.05 -10.92 -21.34
C VAL A 340 19.05 -9.45 -21.77
N MET A 341 20.10 -9.00 -22.46
CA MET A 341 20.32 -7.57 -22.79
C MET A 341 20.11 -7.24 -24.27
N SER A 342 19.72 -5.98 -24.54
CA SER A 342 19.93 -5.27 -25.81
C SER A 342 21.11 -4.28 -25.76
N ASP A 343 21.38 -3.60 -24.62
CA ASP A 343 22.57 -2.74 -24.39
C ASP A 343 22.90 -2.53 -22.88
N LEU A 344 24.16 -2.26 -22.54
CA LEU A 344 24.70 -2.00 -21.20
C LEU A 344 24.29 -0.64 -20.61
N SER A 345 23.96 0.35 -21.45
CA SER A 345 23.54 1.68 -21.00
C SER A 345 22.14 1.68 -20.37
N ASP A 346 21.38 0.60 -20.55
CA ASP A 346 19.98 0.47 -20.12
C ASP A 346 19.81 -0.43 -18.89
N TRP A 347 20.91 -0.77 -18.20
CA TRP A 347 20.91 -1.74 -17.11
C TRP A 347 19.97 -1.36 -15.95
N GLN A 348 19.74 -0.05 -15.75
CA GLN A 348 18.82 0.48 -14.74
C GLN A 348 17.35 0.35 -15.17
N ALA A 349 17.02 0.53 -16.46
CA ALA A 349 15.64 0.41 -16.95
C ALA A 349 15.21 -1.05 -17.22
N ALA A 350 16.18 -1.93 -17.51
CA ALA A 350 15.93 -3.35 -17.76
C ALA A 350 15.70 -4.19 -16.49
N PHE A 351 15.89 -3.63 -15.28
CA PHE A 351 15.85 -4.44 -14.05
C PHE A 351 15.11 -3.85 -12.83
N GLY A 352 14.58 -2.65 -12.92
CA GLY A 352 13.37 -2.36 -12.15
C GLY A 352 12.30 -2.03 -13.16
N ASN A 353 11.17 -2.70 -13.01
CA ASN A 353 9.97 -2.29 -13.72
C ASN A 353 9.96 -2.57 -15.23
N VAL A 354 10.61 -3.63 -15.76
CA VAL A 354 10.35 -4.12 -17.14
C VAL A 354 8.88 -4.45 -17.40
N SER A 355 8.14 -4.86 -16.37
CA SER A 355 6.68 -5.02 -16.42
C SER A 355 5.93 -3.70 -16.36
N VAL A 356 6.56 -2.65 -15.86
CA VAL A 356 6.06 -1.27 -15.69
C VAL A 356 6.70 -0.33 -16.77
N ALA A 357 7.39 -0.90 -17.75
CA ALA A 357 7.88 -0.21 -18.93
C ALA A 357 6.73 0.04 -19.93
N GLY A 358 6.76 1.17 -20.64
CA GLY A 358 5.69 1.60 -21.54
C GLY A 358 4.84 2.73 -20.94
N ASP A 359 3.54 2.74 -21.20
CA ASP A 359 2.61 3.83 -20.85
C ASP A 359 2.25 3.95 -19.35
N PHE A 360 3.09 3.44 -18.43
CA PHE A 360 2.76 3.38 -16.99
C PHE A 360 2.21 4.70 -16.45
N GLN A 361 1.02 4.66 -15.84
CA GLN A 361 0.37 5.84 -15.29
C GLN A 361 -0.21 5.54 -13.90
N PRO A 362 0.61 5.63 -12.83
CA PRO A 362 0.19 5.32 -11.47
C PRO A 362 -0.72 6.41 -10.91
N THR A 363 -1.99 6.07 -10.68
CA THR A 363 -3.01 7.05 -10.24
C THR A 363 -3.17 7.12 -8.74
N SER A 364 -3.02 5.99 -8.05
CA SER A 364 -3.20 5.82 -6.61
C SER A 364 -2.22 4.79 -6.08
N VAL A 365 -1.87 4.93 -4.80
CA VAL A 365 -0.98 4.03 -4.07
C VAL A 365 -1.57 3.74 -2.69
N LEU A 366 -1.48 2.49 -2.26
CA LEU A 366 -1.93 2.00 -0.96
C LEU A 366 -0.79 1.20 -0.33
N TYR A 367 -0.46 1.46 0.92
CA TYR A 367 0.41 0.57 1.68
C TYR A 367 -0.37 -0.65 2.18
N TYR A 368 0.17 -1.83 1.96
CA TYR A 368 -0.47 -3.11 2.25
C TYR A 368 0.50 -4.04 2.97
N GLU A 369 0.05 -4.59 4.09
CA GLU A 369 0.76 -5.64 4.81
C GLU A 369 0.02 -6.96 4.58
N PRO A 370 0.63 -7.92 3.86
CA PRO A 370 -0.05 -9.18 3.59
C PRO A 370 -0.28 -9.96 4.88
N GLU A 371 -1.47 -10.53 5.06
CA GLU A 371 -1.75 -11.38 6.21
C GLU A 371 -0.76 -12.55 6.24
N VAL A 372 -0.10 -12.73 7.38
CA VAL A 372 0.74 -13.91 7.63
C VAL A 372 -0.21 -15.10 7.73
N VAL A 373 -0.25 -15.92 6.68
CA VAL A 373 -0.90 -17.24 6.75
C VAL A 373 -0.07 -18.10 7.69
N VAL A 374 -0.37 -18.03 9.00
CA VAL A 374 0.13 -19.00 9.96
C VAL A 374 -0.52 -20.32 9.55
N GLY A 375 0.28 -21.19 8.92
CA GLY A 375 -0.16 -22.52 8.52
C GLY A 375 -0.99 -23.15 9.63
N GLY A 376 -2.21 -23.57 9.29
CA GLY A 376 -3.25 -23.94 10.23
C GLY A 376 -2.74 -24.84 11.36
N ALA A 377 -3.35 -24.67 12.54
CA ALA A 377 -3.06 -25.45 13.74
C ALA A 377 -2.62 -26.88 13.40
N LEU A 378 -1.36 -27.20 13.72
CA LEU A 378 -0.78 -28.52 13.56
C LEU A 378 -1.74 -29.54 14.18
N VAL A 379 -2.53 -30.22 13.35
CA VAL A 379 -3.11 -31.51 13.73
C VAL A 379 -1.87 -32.41 13.90
N PRO A 380 -1.55 -32.87 15.12
CA PRO A 380 -0.40 -33.74 15.29
C PRO A 380 -0.65 -34.98 14.44
N GLU A 381 0.28 -35.31 13.54
CA GLU A 381 0.16 -36.54 12.76
C GLU A 381 -0.12 -37.72 13.71
N PRO A 382 -1.02 -38.66 13.35
CA PRO A 382 -1.38 -39.79 14.21
C PRO A 382 -0.17 -40.65 14.64
N ALA A 383 0.98 -40.53 13.94
CA ALA A 383 2.24 -41.15 14.33
C ALA A 383 2.82 -40.59 15.66
N ALA A 384 2.59 -39.32 15.98
CA ALA A 384 3.10 -38.70 17.22
C ALA A 384 2.46 -39.30 18.48
N TRP A 385 1.17 -39.68 18.39
CA TRP A 385 0.46 -40.37 19.46
C TRP A 385 0.93 -41.82 19.65
N LEU A 386 1.27 -42.51 18.57
CA LEU A 386 1.80 -43.89 18.64
C LEU A 386 3.20 -43.93 19.26
N LEU A 387 4.05 -42.94 18.99
CA LEU A 387 5.37 -42.82 19.63
C LEU A 387 5.27 -42.45 21.12
N ALA A 388 4.34 -41.56 21.49
CA ALA A 388 4.09 -41.21 22.90
C ALA A 388 3.47 -42.38 23.69
N ALA A 389 2.55 -43.14 23.08
CA ALA A 389 1.95 -44.34 23.69
C ALA A 389 2.97 -45.49 23.80
N GLY A 390 3.87 -45.65 22.81
CA GLY A 390 4.95 -46.63 22.84
C GLY A 390 5.98 -46.38 23.95
N ALA A 391 6.33 -45.11 24.19
CA ALA A 391 7.24 -44.72 25.27
C ALA A 391 6.63 -44.97 26.67
N ALA A 392 5.32 -44.74 26.84
CA ALA A 392 4.62 -45.01 28.09
C ALA A 392 4.51 -46.53 28.40
N ALA A 393 4.29 -47.36 27.38
CA ALA A 393 4.21 -48.82 27.53
C ALA A 393 5.56 -49.45 27.93
N LEU A 394 6.68 -48.95 27.38
CA LEU A 394 8.03 -49.42 27.73
C LEU A 394 8.46 -49.00 29.16
N GLY A 395 7.96 -47.87 29.66
CA GLY A 395 8.18 -47.44 31.05
C GLY A 395 7.44 -48.31 32.09
N LEU A 396 6.26 -48.82 31.75
CA LEU A 396 5.45 -49.67 32.63
C LEU A 396 5.94 -51.14 32.67
N CYS A 397 6.48 -51.67 31.57
CA CYS A 397 7.03 -53.02 31.54
C CYS A 397 8.33 -53.18 32.35
N ARG A 398 9.10 -52.11 32.58
CA ARG A 398 10.31 -52.16 33.42
C ARG A 398 10.05 -52.13 34.93
N ARG A 399 8.84 -51.82 35.39
CA ARG A 399 8.50 -51.75 36.84
C ARG A 399 7.93 -53.05 37.43
N ARG A 400 7.73 -54.12 36.64
CA ARG A 400 7.07 -55.35 37.13
C ARG A 400 7.97 -56.57 37.40
N ASN A 401 9.28 -56.49 37.18
CA ASN A 401 10.22 -57.58 37.49
C ASN A 401 11.28 -57.16 38.50
N VAL A 402 10.87 -56.90 39.75
CA VAL A 402 11.72 -57.08 40.94
C VAL A 402 10.80 -57.60 42.06
N ALA A 403 10.79 -58.91 42.24
CA ALA A 403 10.38 -59.57 43.49
C ALA A 403 11.65 -59.91 44.28
#